data_AF-Q8CIA5-F1
#
_entry.id   AF-Q8CIA5-F1
#
_cell.length_a   1.000
_cell.length_b   1.000
_cell.length_c   1.000
_cell.angle_alpha   90.00
_cell.angle_beta   90.00
_cell.angle_gamma   90.00
#
_symmetry.space_group_name_H-M   'P 1'
#
loop_
_entity.id
_entity.type
_entity.pdbx_description
1 polymer ?
#
loop_
_entity_poly.entity_id
_entity_poly.type
_entity_poly.pdbx_seq_one_letter_code
_entity_poly.pdbx_strand_id
1 'polypeptide(L)'
;MRPAFAVGLVFAGCCSNVIFLELLARTHPGCGNIVTFAQFLFIAVEGFLFEANLGRKPPAIPIRYYAIMVTMFFTVSVVNNYALNLNIAMPLHMIFRSGSLIANMILGIIILKKRYSMFKYTSIALVSAGIFICTFMSAKQVTVQTGLSDKDGFQAFAWWLLGIAALTFALLMSARMGIFQETLYRQFGKHSKEALFYNHALPLPGFIFLASDIYDHVVLFNKSELYQVPVIGVTMPVMWFYLLMNVVTQYVCIRGVFILTTECTSLTVTLVVTLRKFVSLIFSILYFQNQFTMWHWLGTSFVFIGTLMYTEVWKNLGTTKSELQKDDKKD
;
A
#
# COMPACT_ATOMS: atom_id res chain seq x y z
N MET A 1 -3.17 5.21 24.30
CA MET A 1 -1.68 5.33 24.17
C MET A 1 -1.33 6.75 23.71
N ARG A 2 -0.16 7.33 24.07
CA ARG A 2 0.19 8.69 23.61
C ARG A 2 0.25 8.73 22.06
N PRO A 3 -0.41 9.69 21.38
CA PRO A 3 -0.41 9.82 19.92
C PRO A 3 0.98 9.75 19.28
N ALA A 4 1.98 10.38 19.90
CA ALA A 4 3.37 10.36 19.43
C ALA A 4 3.96 8.94 19.33
N PHE A 5 3.60 8.05 20.25
CA PHE A 5 4.04 6.66 20.20
C PHE A 5 3.40 5.92 19.02
N ALA A 6 2.10 6.14 18.76
CA ALA A 6 1.43 5.55 17.60
C ALA A 6 2.05 6.02 16.28
N VAL A 7 2.37 7.32 16.17
CA VAL A 7 3.11 7.87 15.01
C VAL A 7 4.47 7.20 14.87
N GLY A 8 5.23 7.07 15.96
CA GLY A 8 6.52 6.36 15.97
C GLY A 8 6.41 4.91 15.46
N LEU A 9 5.42 4.15 15.92
CA LEU A 9 5.16 2.78 15.45
C LEU A 9 4.83 2.72 13.96
N VAL A 10 4.04 3.69 13.46
CA VAL A 10 3.69 3.78 12.05
C VAL A 10 4.93 4.04 11.19
N PHE A 11 5.78 5.00 11.56
CA PHE A 11 6.99 5.26 10.77
C PHE A 11 7.98 4.10 10.87
N ALA A 12 8.28 3.61 12.08
CA ALA A 12 9.22 2.50 12.28
C ALA A 12 8.75 1.22 11.57
N GLY A 13 7.49 0.80 11.79
CA GLY A 13 6.95 -0.41 11.21
C GLY A 13 6.84 -0.33 9.70
N CYS A 14 6.24 0.73 9.17
CA CYS A 14 5.92 0.77 7.74
C CYS A 14 7.14 1.11 6.86
N CYS A 15 8.07 1.97 7.32
CA CYS A 15 9.30 2.23 6.56
C CYS A 15 10.20 0.99 6.55
N SER A 16 10.32 0.29 7.70
CA SER A 16 11.08 -0.96 7.77
C SER A 16 10.43 -2.06 6.92
N ASN A 17 9.11 -2.15 6.89
CA ASN A 17 8.39 -3.10 6.04
C ASN A 17 8.74 -2.92 4.56
N VAL A 18 8.80 -1.68 4.07
CA VAL A 18 9.18 -1.39 2.68
C VAL A 18 10.61 -1.82 2.40
N ILE A 19 11.55 -1.61 3.32
CA ILE A 19 12.94 -2.06 3.17
C ILE A 19 12.99 -3.58 3.01
N PHE A 20 12.35 -4.34 3.91
CA PHE A 20 12.36 -5.80 3.79
C PHE A 20 11.62 -6.28 2.55
N LEU A 21 10.53 -5.62 2.15
CA LEU A 21 9.81 -5.96 0.93
C LEU A 21 10.68 -5.75 -0.32
N GLU A 22 11.44 -4.66 -0.37
CA GLU A 22 12.31 -4.36 -1.51
C GLU A 22 13.55 -5.26 -1.54
N LEU A 23 14.14 -5.62 -0.39
CA LEU A 23 15.19 -6.65 -0.31
C LEU A 23 14.69 -8.01 -0.83
N LEU A 24 13.47 -8.41 -0.44
CA LEU A 24 12.85 -9.64 -0.90
C LEU A 24 12.61 -9.62 -2.42
N ALA A 25 11.96 -8.56 -2.91
CA ALA A 25 11.58 -8.42 -4.31
C ALA A 25 12.78 -8.26 -5.26
N ARG A 26 13.89 -7.66 -4.81
CA ARG A 26 15.14 -7.55 -5.60
C ARG A 26 15.89 -8.87 -5.69
N THR A 27 15.85 -9.68 -4.63
CA THR A 27 16.57 -10.97 -4.60
C THR A 27 15.81 -12.05 -5.36
N HIS A 28 14.49 -12.14 -5.15
CA HIS A 28 13.62 -13.08 -5.85
C HIS A 28 12.39 -12.33 -6.40
N PRO A 29 12.47 -11.80 -7.64
CA PRO A 29 11.31 -11.25 -8.33
C PRO A 29 10.19 -12.28 -8.37
N GLY A 30 8.96 -11.87 -8.03
CA GLY A 30 7.82 -12.78 -7.93
C GLY A 30 7.48 -13.27 -6.52
N CYS A 31 8.34 -13.04 -5.52
CA CYS A 31 8.08 -13.47 -4.14
C CYS A 31 6.90 -12.75 -3.46
N GLY A 32 6.21 -11.85 -4.16
CA GLY A 32 5.08 -11.09 -3.64
C GLY A 32 3.97 -11.98 -3.10
N ASN A 33 3.72 -13.16 -3.70
CA ASN A 33 2.65 -14.06 -3.26
C ASN A 33 2.96 -14.74 -1.92
N ILE A 34 4.20 -15.20 -1.71
CA ILE A 34 4.62 -15.78 -0.41
C ILE A 34 4.63 -14.70 0.68
N VAL A 35 5.05 -13.47 0.35
CA VAL A 35 5.05 -12.34 1.29
C VAL A 35 3.63 -11.98 1.71
N THR A 36 2.71 -11.80 0.76
CA THR A 36 1.31 -11.46 1.08
C THR A 36 0.65 -12.61 1.83
N PHE A 37 0.89 -13.87 1.45
CA PHE A 37 0.39 -15.02 2.20
C PHE A 37 0.87 -15.01 3.65
N ALA A 38 2.16 -14.83 3.90
CA ALA A 38 2.72 -14.83 5.25
C ALA A 38 2.17 -13.67 6.11
N GLN A 39 2.05 -12.47 5.54
CA GLN A 39 1.43 -11.33 6.22
C GLN A 39 -0.03 -11.63 6.59
N PHE A 40 -0.78 -12.21 5.66
CA PHE A 40 -2.21 -12.51 5.84
C PHE A 40 -2.42 -13.60 6.86
N LEU A 41 -1.63 -14.66 6.80
CA LEU A 41 -1.68 -15.76 7.75
C LEU A 41 -1.40 -15.25 9.17
N PHE A 42 -0.36 -14.44 9.35
CA PHE A 42 -0.02 -13.90 10.67
C PHE A 42 -1.14 -13.02 11.25
N ILE A 43 -1.67 -12.09 10.46
CA ILE A 43 -2.77 -11.19 10.89
C ILE A 43 -4.06 -11.99 11.14
N ALA A 44 -4.34 -13.01 10.33
CA ALA A 44 -5.51 -13.87 10.50
C ALA A 44 -5.41 -14.70 11.78
N VAL A 45 -4.24 -15.26 12.11
CA VAL A 45 -4.02 -16.01 13.35
C VAL A 45 -4.17 -15.10 14.58
N GLU A 46 -3.57 -13.91 14.56
CA GLU A 46 -3.74 -12.92 15.63
C GLU A 46 -5.22 -12.52 15.79
N GLY A 47 -5.90 -12.18 14.70
CA GLY A 47 -7.32 -11.82 14.72
C GLY A 47 -8.22 -12.99 15.17
N PHE A 48 -7.88 -14.23 14.84
CA PHE A 48 -8.63 -15.40 15.27
C PHE A 48 -8.55 -15.60 16.80
N LEU A 49 -7.35 -15.41 17.37
CA LEU A 49 -7.10 -15.57 18.80
C LEU A 49 -7.69 -14.41 19.62
N PHE A 50 -7.49 -13.16 19.18
CA PHE A 50 -7.82 -11.98 20.00
C PHE A 50 -9.18 -11.34 19.69
N GLU A 51 -9.68 -11.42 18.45
CA GLU A 51 -10.92 -10.76 18.06
C GLU A 51 -12.08 -11.74 17.87
N ALA A 52 -11.82 -12.88 17.20
CA ALA A 52 -12.86 -13.87 16.92
C ALA A 52 -13.17 -14.77 18.13
N ASN A 53 -12.38 -14.74 19.22
CA ASN A 53 -12.49 -15.63 20.38
C ASN A 53 -12.60 -17.10 19.96
N LEU A 54 -11.71 -17.56 19.07
CA LEU A 54 -11.76 -18.89 18.44
C LEU A 54 -13.06 -19.16 17.65
N GLY A 55 -13.62 -18.13 17.03
CA GLY A 55 -14.83 -18.22 16.20
C GLY A 55 -16.17 -18.12 16.97
N ARG A 56 -16.15 -17.83 18.26
CA ARG A 56 -17.36 -17.70 19.09
C ARG A 56 -18.12 -16.39 18.87
N LYS A 57 -17.45 -15.35 18.39
CA LYS A 57 -18.06 -14.03 18.18
C LYS A 57 -18.80 -13.99 16.82
N PRO A 58 -20.12 -13.75 16.79
CA PRO A 58 -20.84 -13.63 15.52
C PRO A 58 -20.43 -12.33 14.79
N PRO A 59 -20.36 -12.34 13.45
CA PRO A 59 -20.01 -11.16 12.68
C PRO A 59 -21.12 -10.11 12.74
N ALA A 60 -20.75 -8.86 13.00
CA ALA A 60 -21.68 -7.73 12.93
C ALA A 60 -22.03 -7.37 11.47
N ILE A 61 -21.08 -7.56 10.55
CA ILE A 61 -21.29 -7.36 9.11
C ILE A 61 -21.49 -8.72 8.42
N PRO A 62 -22.58 -8.93 7.64
CA PRO A 62 -22.80 -10.21 6.97
C PRO A 62 -21.61 -10.63 6.09
N ILE A 63 -21.15 -11.89 6.27
CA ILE A 63 -19.93 -12.43 5.63
C ILE A 63 -19.93 -12.26 4.09
N ARG A 64 -21.11 -12.27 3.45
CA ARG A 64 -21.25 -12.03 2.01
C ARG A 64 -20.59 -10.72 1.53
N TYR A 65 -20.62 -9.67 2.35
CA TYR A 65 -20.00 -8.39 2.00
C TYR A 65 -18.47 -8.45 2.13
N TYR A 66 -17.97 -9.16 3.15
CA TYR A 66 -16.55 -9.45 3.27
C TYR A 66 -16.05 -10.32 2.13
N ALA A 67 -16.81 -11.33 1.68
CA ALA A 67 -16.46 -12.14 0.53
C ALA A 67 -16.25 -11.29 -0.74
N ILE A 68 -17.12 -10.30 -0.99
CA ILE A 68 -16.97 -9.36 -2.11
C ILE A 68 -15.69 -8.50 -1.96
N MET A 69 -15.45 -7.96 -0.77
CA MET A 69 -14.23 -7.19 -0.45
C MET A 69 -12.96 -8.03 -0.69
N VAL A 70 -12.98 -9.28 -0.24
CA VAL A 70 -11.88 -10.23 -0.34
C VAL A 70 -11.58 -10.57 -1.80
N THR A 71 -12.60 -10.81 -2.62
CA THR A 71 -12.40 -11.03 -4.06
C THR A 71 -11.74 -9.82 -4.71
N MET A 72 -12.20 -8.60 -4.40
CA MET A 72 -11.58 -7.38 -4.93
C MET A 72 -10.13 -7.23 -4.45
N PHE A 73 -9.88 -7.47 -3.16
CA PHE A 73 -8.55 -7.38 -2.56
C PHE A 73 -7.58 -8.41 -3.17
N PHE A 74 -8.02 -9.65 -3.34
CA PHE A 74 -7.24 -10.72 -3.93
C PHE A 74 -6.88 -10.38 -5.38
N THR A 75 -7.85 -9.94 -6.18
CA THR A 75 -7.60 -9.46 -7.55
C THR A 75 -6.57 -8.33 -7.58
N VAL A 76 -6.71 -7.33 -6.71
CA VAL A 76 -5.73 -6.23 -6.60
C VAL A 76 -4.35 -6.76 -6.23
N SER A 77 -4.26 -7.71 -5.31
CA SER A 77 -2.99 -8.26 -4.83
C SER A 77 -2.28 -9.07 -5.92
N VAL A 78 -3.00 -9.96 -6.60
CA VAL A 78 -2.47 -10.77 -7.70
C VAL A 78 -1.98 -9.87 -8.84
N VAL A 79 -2.77 -8.88 -9.24
CA VAL A 79 -2.39 -7.96 -10.32
C VAL A 79 -1.20 -7.08 -9.92
N ASN A 80 -1.14 -6.63 -8.66
CA ASN A 80 0.03 -5.87 -8.18
C ASN A 80 1.30 -6.72 -8.15
N ASN A 81 1.22 -7.96 -7.67
CA ASN A 81 2.35 -8.89 -7.66
C ASN A 81 2.80 -9.22 -9.09
N TYR A 82 1.86 -9.42 -10.01
CA TYR A 82 2.15 -9.60 -11.42
C TYR A 82 2.85 -8.37 -12.03
N ALA A 83 2.37 -7.15 -11.73
CA ALA A 83 3.00 -5.93 -12.21
C ALA A 83 4.46 -5.77 -11.72
N LEU A 84 4.77 -6.17 -10.48
CA LEU A 84 6.14 -6.19 -9.97
C LEU A 84 7.02 -7.23 -10.69
N ASN A 85 6.45 -8.37 -11.08
CA ASN A 85 7.15 -9.39 -11.88
C ASN A 85 7.47 -8.89 -13.31
N LEU A 86 6.68 -7.95 -13.85
CA LEU A 86 6.95 -7.29 -15.14
C LEU A 86 8.03 -6.20 -15.07
N ASN A 87 9.02 -6.34 -14.17
CA ASN A 87 10.14 -5.41 -13.97
C ASN A 87 9.75 -3.96 -13.67
N ILE A 88 8.58 -3.74 -13.08
CA ILE A 88 8.22 -2.41 -12.59
C ILE A 88 8.93 -2.15 -11.26
N ALA A 89 9.75 -1.09 -11.24
CA ALA A 89 10.42 -0.65 -10.04
C ALA A 89 9.42 -0.30 -8.92
N MET A 90 9.74 -0.70 -7.68
CA MET A 90 8.89 -0.47 -6.51
C MET A 90 8.49 1.01 -6.31
N PRO A 91 9.36 2.01 -6.52
CA PRO A 91 8.95 3.41 -6.44
C PRO A 91 7.85 3.78 -7.46
N LEU A 92 7.94 3.29 -8.70
CA LEU A 92 6.92 3.56 -9.72
C LEU A 92 5.59 2.91 -9.33
N HIS A 93 5.63 1.67 -8.80
CA HIS A 93 4.48 1.00 -8.22
C HIS A 93 3.82 1.84 -7.12
N MET A 94 4.61 2.38 -6.16
CA MET A 94 4.12 3.23 -5.07
C MET A 94 3.52 4.56 -5.57
N ILE A 95 4.11 5.17 -6.60
CA ILE A 95 3.59 6.38 -7.24
C ILE A 95 2.24 6.09 -7.88
N PHE A 96 2.16 5.03 -8.70
CA PHE A 96 0.90 4.60 -9.30
C PHE A 96 -0.15 4.31 -8.24
N ARG A 97 0.20 3.59 -7.16
CA ARG A 97 -0.70 3.28 -6.03
C ARG A 97 -1.35 4.51 -5.41
N SER A 98 -0.67 5.67 -5.44
CA SER A 98 -1.22 6.94 -4.96
C SER A 98 -2.30 7.51 -5.89
N GLY A 99 -2.33 7.09 -7.15
CA GLY A 99 -3.38 7.36 -8.14
C GLY A 99 -4.75 6.76 -7.78
N SER A 100 -4.86 5.92 -6.74
CA SER A 100 -6.15 5.43 -6.23
C SER A 100 -7.09 6.58 -5.83
N LEU A 101 -6.54 7.75 -5.48
CA LEU A 101 -7.32 8.97 -5.19
C LEU A 101 -8.07 9.48 -6.42
N ILE A 102 -7.42 9.47 -7.58
CA ILE A 102 -8.00 9.87 -8.87
C ILE A 102 -9.15 8.93 -9.20
N ALA A 103 -8.87 7.62 -9.18
CA ALA A 103 -9.85 6.58 -9.45
C ALA A 103 -11.04 6.66 -8.47
N ASN A 104 -10.79 6.86 -7.17
CA ASN A 104 -11.83 6.99 -6.16
C ASN A 104 -12.74 8.20 -6.40
N MET A 105 -12.18 9.35 -6.80
CA MET A 105 -13.01 10.51 -7.14
C MET A 105 -13.83 10.26 -8.41
N ILE A 106 -13.23 9.75 -9.49
CA ILE A 106 -13.94 9.47 -10.75
C ILE A 106 -15.08 8.48 -10.51
N LEU A 107 -14.81 7.34 -9.87
CA LEU A 107 -15.83 6.35 -9.55
C LEU A 107 -16.87 6.91 -8.57
N GLY A 108 -16.47 7.77 -7.62
CA GLY A 108 -17.39 8.44 -6.72
C GLY A 108 -18.32 9.44 -7.43
N ILE A 109 -17.87 10.10 -8.50
CA ILE A 109 -18.72 10.94 -9.35
C ILE A 109 -19.70 10.06 -10.14
N ILE A 110 -19.21 9.00 -10.78
CA ILE A 110 -20.03 8.17 -11.68
C ILE A 110 -21.07 7.35 -10.88
N ILE A 111 -20.63 6.63 -9.85
CA ILE A 111 -21.46 5.65 -9.13
C ILE A 111 -22.30 6.30 -8.03
N LEU A 112 -21.68 7.15 -7.21
CA LEU A 112 -22.33 7.78 -6.06
C LEU A 112 -22.92 9.16 -6.38
N LYS A 113 -22.73 9.67 -7.60
CA LYS A 113 -23.16 11.03 -8.02
C LYS A 113 -22.66 12.12 -7.06
N LYS A 114 -21.51 11.91 -6.41
CA LYS A 114 -20.92 12.86 -5.47
C LYS A 114 -20.44 14.11 -6.21
N ARG A 115 -20.72 15.28 -5.65
CA ARG A 115 -20.11 16.57 -6.06
C ARG A 115 -18.90 16.83 -5.16
N TYR A 116 -17.79 17.20 -5.78
CA TYR A 116 -16.53 17.50 -5.07
C TYR A 116 -16.21 19.00 -5.20
N SER A 117 -15.51 19.55 -4.21
CA SER A 117 -15.04 20.93 -4.23
C SER A 117 -14.00 21.15 -5.34
N MET A 118 -13.88 22.40 -5.83
CA MET A 118 -12.90 22.80 -6.85
C MET A 118 -11.46 22.41 -6.48
N PHE A 119 -11.09 22.51 -5.20
CA PHE A 119 -9.77 22.11 -4.70
C PHE A 119 -9.43 20.64 -5.00
N LYS A 120 -10.43 19.73 -5.00
CA LYS A 120 -10.20 18.31 -5.30
C LYS A 120 -9.93 18.07 -6.78
N TYR A 121 -10.53 18.86 -7.67
CA TYR A 121 -10.22 18.81 -9.10
C TYR A 121 -8.79 19.26 -9.39
N THR A 122 -8.35 20.37 -8.80
CA THR A 122 -6.94 20.82 -8.90
C THR A 122 -5.98 19.78 -8.33
N SER A 123 -6.37 19.09 -7.25
CA SER A 123 -5.56 18.04 -6.63
C SER A 123 -5.36 16.87 -7.57
N ILE A 124 -6.42 16.43 -8.23
CA ILE A 124 -6.36 15.36 -9.21
C ILE A 124 -5.53 15.76 -10.42
N ALA A 125 -5.69 16.98 -10.94
CA ALA A 125 -4.86 17.44 -12.05
C ALA A 125 -3.37 17.37 -11.70
N LEU A 126 -2.99 17.75 -10.47
CA LEU A 126 -1.60 17.69 -10.01
C LEU A 126 -1.10 16.25 -9.81
N VAL A 127 -1.89 15.37 -9.19
CA VAL A 127 -1.52 13.95 -9.04
C VAL A 127 -1.38 13.28 -10.41
N SER A 128 -2.33 13.53 -11.32
CA SER A 128 -2.29 12.99 -12.69
C SER A 128 -1.05 13.46 -13.44
N ALA A 129 -0.71 14.75 -13.35
CA ALA A 129 0.51 15.29 -13.96
C ALA A 129 1.77 14.61 -13.36
N GLY A 130 1.82 14.43 -12.05
CA GLY A 130 2.96 13.78 -11.38
C GLY A 130 3.13 12.31 -11.78
N ILE A 131 2.05 11.53 -11.83
CA ILE A 131 2.07 10.14 -12.31
C ILE A 131 2.50 10.10 -13.78
N PHE A 132 1.95 10.97 -14.62
CA PHE A 132 2.29 11.04 -16.04
C PHE A 132 3.78 11.34 -16.26
N ILE A 133 4.33 12.35 -15.58
CA ILE A 133 5.76 12.71 -15.67
C ILE A 133 6.64 11.51 -15.26
N CYS A 134 6.35 10.87 -14.12
CA CYS A 134 7.13 9.72 -13.65
C CYS A 134 7.04 8.56 -14.65
N THR A 135 5.84 8.25 -15.14
CA THR A 135 5.61 7.17 -16.11
C THR A 135 6.35 7.42 -17.42
N PHE A 136 6.26 8.64 -17.95
CA PHE A 136 6.91 9.01 -19.20
C PHE A 136 8.44 8.94 -19.10
N MET A 137 9.01 9.37 -17.98
CA MET A 137 10.45 9.31 -17.75
C MET A 137 10.94 7.88 -17.52
N SER A 138 10.17 7.07 -16.79
CA SER A 138 10.42 5.64 -16.66
C SER A 138 10.35 4.91 -18.02
N ALA A 139 9.39 5.27 -18.88
CA ALA A 139 9.30 4.72 -20.24
C ALA A 139 10.58 4.96 -21.04
N LYS A 140 11.08 6.21 -21.05
CA LYS A 140 12.34 6.56 -21.72
C LYS A 140 13.53 5.78 -21.17
N GLN A 141 13.58 5.60 -19.84
CA GLN A 141 14.67 4.87 -19.21
C GLN A 141 14.70 3.40 -19.62
N VAL A 142 13.53 2.75 -19.73
CA VAL A 142 13.42 1.37 -20.25
C VAL A 142 13.93 1.29 -21.69
N THR A 143 13.56 2.26 -22.55
CA THR A 143 14.06 2.32 -23.94
C THR A 143 15.58 2.48 -24.01
N VAL A 144 16.16 3.31 -23.14
CA VAL A 144 17.62 3.52 -23.09
C VAL A 144 18.36 2.29 -22.57
N GLN A 145 17.84 1.63 -21.53
CA GLN A 145 18.48 0.44 -20.92
C GLN A 145 18.46 -0.79 -21.84
N THR A 146 17.43 -0.94 -22.68
CA THR A 146 17.27 -2.15 -23.52
C THR A 146 18.07 -2.10 -24.84
N GLY A 147 18.91 -1.08 -25.06
CA GLY A 147 19.96 -1.02 -26.07
C GLY A 147 19.74 -1.78 -27.40
N LEU A 148 19.18 -1.10 -28.42
CA LEU A 148 19.40 -1.30 -29.88
C LEU A 148 19.34 -2.71 -30.52
N SER A 149 18.91 -3.77 -29.83
CA SER A 149 18.38 -4.97 -30.49
C SER A 149 16.87 -4.77 -30.66
N ASP A 150 16.43 -4.35 -31.85
CA ASP A 150 15.05 -3.90 -32.11
C ASP A 150 13.96 -4.88 -31.59
N LYS A 151 14.24 -6.18 -31.60
CA LYS A 151 13.30 -7.22 -31.13
C LYS A 151 13.23 -7.31 -29.60
N ASP A 152 14.38 -7.36 -28.91
CA ASP A 152 14.42 -7.49 -27.45
C ASP A 152 13.96 -6.20 -26.77
N GLY A 153 14.31 -5.05 -27.36
CA GLY A 153 13.83 -3.72 -26.95
C GLY A 153 12.31 -3.58 -27.02
N PHE A 154 11.73 -3.97 -28.16
CA PHE A 154 10.27 -3.94 -28.33
C PHE A 154 9.56 -4.88 -27.35
N GLN A 155 10.08 -6.10 -27.17
CA GLN A 155 9.51 -7.06 -26.23
C GLN A 155 9.56 -6.53 -24.79
N ALA A 156 10.70 -6.01 -24.33
CA ALA A 156 10.82 -5.44 -22.99
C ALA A 156 9.88 -4.25 -22.77
N PHE A 157 9.77 -3.37 -23.76
CA PHE A 157 8.84 -2.24 -23.72
C PHE A 157 7.36 -2.71 -23.69
N ALA A 158 7.01 -3.74 -24.46
CA ALA A 158 5.67 -4.33 -24.45
C ALA A 158 5.32 -4.96 -23.09
N TRP A 159 6.25 -5.70 -22.47
CA TRP A 159 6.07 -6.24 -21.12
C TRP A 159 5.93 -5.13 -20.07
N TRP A 160 6.73 -4.07 -20.17
CA TRP A 160 6.61 -2.90 -19.31
C TRP A 160 5.24 -2.21 -19.45
N LEU A 161 4.76 -2.03 -20.69
CA LEU A 161 3.45 -1.45 -20.97
C LEU A 161 2.30 -2.31 -20.41
N LEU A 162 2.42 -3.64 -20.50
CA LEU A 162 1.49 -4.57 -19.86
C LEU A 162 1.47 -4.39 -18.34
N GLY A 163 2.63 -4.16 -17.73
CA GLY A 163 2.72 -3.85 -16.30
C GLY A 163 2.01 -2.54 -15.94
N ILE A 164 2.15 -1.48 -16.74
CA ILE A 164 1.42 -0.22 -16.54
C ILE A 164 -0.09 -0.41 -16.69
N ALA A 165 -0.53 -1.24 -17.64
CA ALA A 165 -1.94 -1.61 -17.79
C ALA A 165 -2.46 -2.38 -16.57
N ALA A 166 -1.68 -3.34 -16.07
CA ALA A 166 -1.98 -4.09 -14.84
C ALA A 166 -2.10 -3.16 -13.62
N LEU A 167 -1.17 -2.22 -13.43
CA LEU A 167 -1.26 -1.21 -12.37
C LEU A 167 -2.53 -0.35 -12.51
N THR A 168 -2.84 0.10 -13.71
CA THR A 168 -4.04 0.91 -13.97
C THR A 168 -5.32 0.15 -13.60
N PHE A 169 -5.39 -1.14 -13.95
CA PHE A 169 -6.50 -2.00 -13.54
C PHE A 169 -6.56 -2.20 -12.02
N ALA A 170 -5.41 -2.49 -11.38
CA ALA A 170 -5.33 -2.65 -9.93
C ALA A 170 -5.74 -1.36 -9.19
N LEU A 171 -5.48 -0.19 -9.75
CA LEU A 171 -5.90 1.10 -9.20
C LEU A 171 -7.41 1.29 -9.22
N LEU A 172 -8.05 0.97 -10.34
CA LEU A 172 -9.51 1.05 -10.47
C LEU A 172 -10.19 0.07 -9.50
N MET A 173 -9.67 -1.16 -9.40
CA MET A 173 -10.16 -2.16 -8.45
C MET A 173 -9.95 -1.73 -6.99
N SER A 174 -8.80 -1.15 -6.67
CA SER A 174 -8.51 -0.59 -5.34
C SER A 174 -9.47 0.54 -4.96
N ALA A 175 -9.78 1.42 -5.91
CA ALA A 175 -10.74 2.50 -5.70
C ALA A 175 -12.17 1.97 -5.52
N ARG A 176 -12.58 1.00 -6.35
CA ARG A 176 -13.89 0.34 -6.21
C ARG A 176 -14.05 -0.32 -4.85
N MET A 177 -13.02 -1.04 -4.40
CA MET A 177 -12.97 -1.65 -3.06
C MET A 177 -13.12 -0.59 -1.96
N GLY A 178 -12.40 0.53 -2.07
CA GLY A 178 -12.52 1.65 -1.12
C GLY A 178 -13.94 2.24 -1.04
N ILE A 179 -14.60 2.46 -2.18
CA ILE A 179 -15.98 2.97 -2.24
C ILE A 179 -16.97 1.95 -1.64
N PHE A 180 -16.78 0.67 -1.94
CA PHE A 180 -17.62 -0.38 -1.40
C PHE A 180 -17.49 -0.46 0.13
N GLN A 181 -16.27 -0.37 0.65
CA GLN A 181 -15.99 -0.32 2.08
C GLN A 181 -16.64 0.92 2.74
N GLU A 182 -16.58 2.09 2.11
CA GLU A 182 -17.25 3.31 2.60
C GLU A 182 -18.78 3.09 2.70
N THR A 183 -19.38 2.50 1.67
CA THR A 183 -20.83 2.21 1.65
C THR A 183 -21.21 1.20 2.73
N LEU A 184 -20.39 0.16 2.91
CA LEU A 184 -20.60 -0.86 3.93
C LEU A 184 -20.54 -0.28 5.35
N TYR A 185 -19.55 0.57 5.63
CA TYR A 185 -19.41 1.20 6.95
C TYR A 185 -20.46 2.27 7.23
N ARG A 186 -21.05 2.88 6.19
CA ARG A 186 -22.23 3.73 6.37
C ARG A 186 -23.47 2.92 6.75
N GLN A 187 -23.60 1.71 6.21
CA GLN A 187 -24.78 0.86 6.42
C GLN A 187 -24.72 0.10 7.76
N PHE A 188 -23.57 -0.48 8.11
CA PHE A 188 -23.43 -1.35 9.28
C PHE A 188 -22.60 -0.74 10.41
N GLY A 189 -22.05 0.46 10.22
CA GLY A 189 -21.12 1.06 11.18
C GLY A 189 -19.68 0.55 11.01
N LYS A 190 -18.79 1.07 11.86
CA LYS A 190 -17.35 0.81 11.80
C LYS A 190 -16.95 -0.32 12.74
N HIS A 191 -16.80 -1.52 12.21
CA HIS A 191 -16.28 -2.69 12.93
C HIS A 191 -14.84 -2.98 12.51
N SER A 192 -13.90 -2.14 12.96
CA SER A 192 -12.53 -2.10 12.42
C SER A 192 -11.69 -3.35 12.73
N LYS A 193 -11.78 -3.92 13.94
CA LYS A 193 -11.06 -5.15 14.30
C LYS A 193 -11.64 -6.39 13.61
N GLU A 194 -12.97 -6.51 13.60
CA GLU A 194 -13.69 -7.55 12.86
C GLU A 194 -13.35 -7.51 11.36
N ALA A 195 -13.38 -6.31 10.77
CA ALA A 195 -13.01 -6.13 9.37
C ALA A 195 -11.54 -6.45 9.12
N LEU A 196 -10.63 -6.14 10.05
CA LEU A 196 -9.22 -6.52 9.94
C LEU A 196 -9.08 -8.05 9.90
N PHE A 197 -9.77 -8.77 10.79
CA PHE A 197 -9.74 -10.23 10.82
C PHE A 197 -10.32 -10.85 9.54
N TYR A 198 -11.57 -10.55 9.18
CA TYR A 198 -12.22 -11.19 8.03
C TYR A 198 -11.54 -10.86 6.70
N ASN A 199 -11.03 -9.64 6.51
CA ASN A 199 -10.33 -9.28 5.28
C ASN A 199 -8.98 -9.99 5.11
N HIS A 200 -8.38 -10.54 6.19
CA HIS A 200 -7.12 -11.29 6.10
C HIS A 200 -7.31 -12.81 6.22
N ALA A 201 -8.35 -13.28 6.92
CA ALA A 201 -8.66 -14.69 7.07
C ALA A 201 -9.37 -15.30 5.84
N LEU A 202 -10.35 -14.60 5.27
CA LEU A 202 -11.13 -15.11 4.13
C LEU A 202 -10.35 -15.25 2.81
N PRO A 203 -9.30 -14.44 2.51
CA PRO A 203 -8.46 -14.69 1.34
C PRO A 203 -7.56 -15.93 1.47
N LEU A 204 -7.32 -16.47 2.68
CA LEU A 204 -6.38 -17.59 2.89
C LEU A 204 -6.69 -18.82 2.03
N PRO A 205 -7.94 -19.29 1.92
CA PRO A 205 -8.27 -20.36 0.97
C PRO A 205 -8.00 -19.99 -0.49
N GLY A 206 -8.11 -18.71 -0.86
CA GLY A 206 -7.79 -18.24 -2.22
C GLY A 206 -6.32 -18.38 -2.59
N PHE A 207 -5.40 -18.39 -1.61
CA PHE A 207 -3.98 -18.64 -1.86
C PHE A 207 -3.69 -20.08 -2.31
N ILE A 208 -4.65 -21.00 -2.26
CA ILE A 208 -4.52 -22.35 -2.86
C ILE A 208 -4.23 -22.23 -4.37
N PHE A 209 -4.85 -21.27 -5.07
CA PHE A 209 -4.57 -21.03 -6.49
C PHE A 209 -3.14 -20.52 -6.76
N LEU A 210 -2.49 -19.95 -5.74
CA LEU A 210 -1.12 -19.44 -5.78
C LEU A 210 -0.14 -20.40 -5.11
N ALA A 211 -0.59 -21.58 -4.65
CA ALA A 211 0.21 -22.49 -3.83
C ALA A 211 1.45 -23.02 -4.57
N SER A 212 1.37 -23.24 -5.89
CA SER A 212 2.51 -23.66 -6.70
C SER A 212 3.62 -22.60 -6.68
N ASP A 213 3.28 -21.35 -6.96
CA ASP A 213 4.23 -20.24 -6.96
C ASP A 213 4.82 -19.98 -5.56
N ILE A 214 3.99 -20.11 -4.51
CA ILE A 214 4.45 -20.02 -3.12
C ILE A 214 5.46 -21.14 -2.82
N TYR A 215 5.16 -22.38 -3.23
CA TYR A 215 6.05 -23.53 -3.01
C TYR A 215 7.39 -23.36 -3.73
N ASP A 216 7.38 -22.89 -4.97
CA ASP A 216 8.61 -22.61 -5.73
C ASP A 216 9.48 -21.59 -5.00
N HIS A 217 8.88 -20.53 -4.46
CA HIS A 217 9.60 -19.54 -3.64
C HIS A 217 10.07 -20.09 -2.30
N VAL A 218 9.34 -21.02 -1.66
CA VAL A 218 9.80 -21.72 -0.46
C VAL A 218 11.09 -22.50 -0.75
N VAL A 219 11.13 -23.23 -1.87
CA VAL A 219 12.33 -23.98 -2.29
C VAL A 219 13.51 -23.03 -2.57
N LEU A 220 13.26 -21.88 -3.23
CA LEU A 220 14.28 -20.86 -3.46
C LEU A 220 14.80 -20.25 -2.16
N PHE A 221 13.90 -19.93 -1.22
CA PHE A 221 14.27 -19.31 0.07
C PHE A 221 15.10 -20.27 0.92
N ASN A 222 14.81 -21.58 0.88
CA ASN A 222 15.60 -22.61 1.56
C ASN A 222 17.04 -22.73 1.02
N LYS A 223 17.27 -22.37 -0.26
CA LYS A 223 18.60 -22.37 -0.88
C LYS A 223 19.39 -21.08 -0.65
N SER A 224 18.79 -20.07 -0.01
CA SER A 224 19.49 -18.81 0.25
C SER A 224 20.63 -18.98 1.26
N GLU A 225 21.58 -18.05 1.21
CA GLU A 225 22.73 -18.06 2.11
C GLU A 225 22.32 -18.06 3.59
N LEU A 226 23.06 -18.82 4.40
CA LEU A 226 22.81 -18.90 5.83
C LEU A 226 23.30 -17.62 6.49
N TYR A 227 22.37 -16.90 7.13
CA TYR A 227 22.67 -15.70 7.89
C TYR A 227 22.60 -16.00 9.38
N GLN A 228 23.66 -15.66 10.10
CA GLN A 228 23.68 -15.71 11.55
C GLN A 228 22.99 -14.48 12.10
N VAL A 229 21.82 -14.68 12.73
CA VAL A 229 21.08 -13.58 13.35
C VAL A 229 21.89 -13.04 14.54
N PRO A 230 22.35 -11.77 14.53
CA PRO A 230 23.30 -11.25 15.53
C PRO A 230 22.81 -11.32 16.98
N VAL A 231 21.48 -11.34 17.19
CA VAL A 231 20.85 -11.27 18.53
C VAL A 231 20.52 -12.66 19.08
N ILE A 232 20.12 -13.61 18.22
CA ILE A 232 19.58 -14.91 18.64
C ILE A 232 20.63 -16.02 18.49
N GLY A 233 21.69 -15.79 17.70
CA GLY A 233 22.71 -16.80 17.40
C GLY A 233 22.20 -17.97 16.54
N VAL A 234 20.96 -17.92 16.08
CA VAL A 234 20.36 -18.92 15.21
C VAL A 234 20.75 -18.65 13.76
N THR A 235 21.27 -19.69 13.10
CA THR A 235 21.50 -19.70 11.64
C THR A 235 20.19 -20.01 10.93
N MET A 236 19.73 -19.09 10.08
CA MET A 236 18.60 -19.34 9.19
C MET A 236 18.89 -18.77 7.80
N PRO A 237 18.29 -19.29 6.72
CA PRO A 237 18.47 -18.72 5.40
C PRO A 237 18.01 -17.25 5.37
N VAL A 238 18.79 -16.36 4.77
CA VAL A 238 18.60 -14.90 4.89
C VAL A 238 17.23 -14.44 4.36
N MET A 239 16.67 -15.15 3.38
CA MET A 239 15.37 -14.82 2.81
C MET A 239 14.22 -15.10 3.79
N TRP A 240 14.33 -16.13 4.61
CA TRP A 240 13.38 -16.39 5.70
C TRP A 240 13.47 -15.33 6.78
N PHE A 241 14.69 -14.85 7.07
CA PHE A 241 14.88 -13.74 8.00
C PHE A 241 14.21 -12.45 7.47
N TYR A 242 14.42 -12.09 6.20
CA TYR A 242 13.75 -10.93 5.59
C TYR A 242 12.24 -11.08 5.55
N LEU A 243 11.71 -12.27 5.24
CA LEU A 243 10.27 -12.55 5.27
C LEU A 243 9.70 -12.37 6.68
N LEU A 244 10.36 -12.93 7.70
CA LEU A 244 9.95 -12.80 9.09
C LEU A 244 9.93 -11.33 9.52
N MET A 245 11.02 -10.59 9.25
CA MET A 245 11.09 -9.17 9.56
C MET A 245 10.05 -8.36 8.79
N ASN A 246 9.76 -8.71 7.54
CA ASN A 246 8.70 -8.08 6.75
C ASN A 246 7.32 -8.28 7.40
N VAL A 247 7.00 -9.49 7.85
CA VAL A 247 5.72 -9.82 8.52
C VAL A 247 5.61 -9.08 9.86
N VAL A 248 6.66 -9.11 10.69
CA VAL A 248 6.67 -8.41 11.99
C VAL A 248 6.49 -6.91 11.81
N THR A 249 7.23 -6.31 10.89
CA THR A 249 7.15 -4.86 10.61
C THR A 249 5.80 -4.47 10.01
N GLN A 250 5.20 -5.33 9.17
CA GLN A 250 3.84 -5.13 8.66
C GLN A 250 2.80 -5.14 9.79
N TYR A 251 2.92 -6.07 10.73
CA TYR A 251 2.03 -6.12 11.88
C TYR A 251 2.15 -4.87 12.75
N VAL A 252 3.37 -4.45 13.11
CA VAL A 252 3.63 -3.21 13.86
C VAL A 252 3.05 -2.00 13.14
N CYS A 253 3.24 -1.94 11.81
CA CYS A 253 2.69 -0.91 10.94
C CYS A 253 1.16 -0.82 11.05
N ILE A 254 0.46 -1.94 10.85
CA ILE A 254 -1.01 -2.01 10.89
C ILE A 254 -1.54 -1.64 12.28
N ARG A 255 -0.93 -2.17 13.34
CA ARG A 255 -1.30 -1.85 14.72
C ARG A 255 -1.10 -0.37 15.03
N GLY A 256 0.01 0.23 14.58
CA GLY A 256 0.26 1.67 14.73
C GLY A 256 -0.81 2.50 14.04
N VAL A 257 -1.17 2.15 12.78
CA VAL A 257 -2.23 2.86 12.04
C VAL A 257 -3.59 2.70 12.73
N PHE A 258 -3.88 1.51 13.26
CA PHE A 258 -5.12 1.26 13.99
C PHE A 258 -5.21 2.12 15.26
N ILE A 259 -4.17 2.14 16.10
CA ILE A 259 -4.11 2.96 17.31
C ILE A 259 -4.25 4.45 16.96
N LEU A 260 -3.58 4.90 15.90
CA LEU A 260 -3.71 6.28 15.43
C LEU A 260 -5.14 6.60 15.01
N THR A 261 -5.82 5.67 14.35
CA THR A 261 -7.22 5.82 13.91
C THR A 261 -8.20 5.93 15.07
N THR A 262 -7.91 5.28 16.21
CA THR A 262 -8.77 5.31 17.40
C THR A 262 -8.48 6.50 18.32
N GLU A 263 -7.25 7.01 18.35
CA GLU A 263 -6.79 8.01 19.32
C GLU A 263 -6.68 9.43 18.73
N CYS A 264 -6.62 9.55 17.40
CA CYS A 264 -6.42 10.83 16.73
C CYS A 264 -7.59 11.18 15.81
N THR A 265 -7.66 12.45 15.45
CA THR A 265 -8.63 12.93 14.45
C THR A 265 -8.34 12.32 13.08
N SER A 266 -9.39 12.19 12.25
CA SER A 266 -9.24 11.72 10.88
C SER A 266 -8.24 12.54 10.06
N LEU A 267 -8.09 13.84 10.37
CA LEU A 267 -7.12 14.72 9.75
C LEU A 267 -5.69 14.26 10.05
N THR A 268 -5.36 14.10 11.33
CA THR A 268 -4.04 13.66 11.78
C THR A 268 -3.69 12.29 11.22
N VAL A 269 -4.64 11.35 11.24
CA VAL A 269 -4.46 9.99 10.68
C VAL A 269 -4.11 10.06 9.20
N THR A 270 -4.88 10.83 8.43
CA THR A 270 -4.68 10.97 6.98
C THR A 270 -3.33 11.61 6.66
N LEU A 271 -2.95 12.64 7.41
CA LEU A 271 -1.65 13.30 7.26
C LEU A 271 -0.50 12.35 7.55
N VAL A 272 -0.53 11.64 8.68
CA VAL A 272 0.54 10.69 9.07
C VAL A 272 0.65 9.55 8.06
N VAL A 273 -0.48 8.96 7.61
CA VAL A 273 -0.47 7.89 6.62
C VAL A 273 0.10 8.36 5.28
N THR A 274 -0.19 9.60 4.88
CA THR A 274 0.35 10.21 3.66
C THR A 274 1.85 10.48 3.78
N LEU A 275 2.28 11.12 4.86
CA LEU A 275 3.69 11.40 5.13
C LEU A 275 4.50 10.11 5.18
N ARG A 276 4.00 9.08 5.85
CA ARG A 276 4.61 7.75 5.91
C ARG A 276 4.82 7.15 4.53
N LYS A 277 3.80 7.15 3.66
CA LYS A 277 3.92 6.61 2.29
C LYS A 277 5.01 7.35 1.51
N PHE A 278 5.04 8.68 1.63
CA PHE A 278 6.03 9.52 0.98
C PHE A 278 7.44 9.28 1.51
N VAL A 279 7.61 9.20 2.84
CA VAL A 279 8.88 8.89 3.49
C VAL A 279 9.37 7.50 3.09
N SER A 280 8.48 6.50 3.06
CA SER A 280 8.85 5.14 2.62
C SER A 280 9.32 5.12 1.16
N LEU A 281 8.70 5.93 0.30
CA LEU A 281 9.12 6.10 -1.09
C LEU A 281 10.48 6.80 -1.19
N ILE A 282 10.74 7.86 -0.42
CA ILE A 282 12.05 8.54 -0.40
C ILE A 282 13.14 7.58 0.07
N PHE A 283 12.89 6.83 1.15
CA PHE A 283 13.83 5.80 1.62
C PHE A 283 14.08 4.74 0.55
N SER A 284 13.03 4.26 -0.12
CA SER A 284 13.15 3.30 -1.24
C SER A 284 14.04 3.86 -2.37
N ILE A 285 13.90 5.14 -2.72
CA ILE A 285 14.73 5.75 -3.76
C ILE A 285 16.19 5.89 -3.31
N LEU A 286 16.42 6.45 -2.12
CA LEU A 286 17.76 6.79 -1.64
C LEU A 286 18.56 5.56 -1.18
N TYR A 287 17.96 4.68 -0.38
CA TYR A 287 18.68 3.53 0.18
C TYR A 287 19.00 2.48 -0.89
N PHE A 288 18.04 2.23 -1.79
CA PHE A 288 18.20 1.22 -2.82
C PHE A 288 18.75 1.77 -4.15
N GLN A 289 19.09 3.06 -4.20
CA GLN A 289 19.69 3.72 -5.37
C GLN A 289 18.89 3.47 -6.65
N ASN A 290 17.55 3.57 -6.55
CA ASN A 290 16.69 3.45 -7.72
C ASN A 290 16.99 4.60 -8.70
N GLN A 291 17.04 4.30 -10.00
CA GLN A 291 17.34 5.26 -11.06
C GLN A 291 16.25 6.36 -11.10
N PHE A 292 16.50 7.48 -10.42
CA PHE A 292 15.57 8.59 -10.29
C PHE A 292 16.20 9.87 -10.83
N THR A 293 15.72 10.30 -12.00
CA THR A 293 16.10 11.59 -12.59
C THR A 293 15.41 12.75 -11.87
N MET A 294 15.88 13.99 -12.10
CA MET A 294 15.24 15.21 -11.58
C MET A 294 13.75 15.31 -11.93
N TRP A 295 13.34 14.76 -13.08
CA TRP A 295 11.93 14.70 -13.48
C TRP A 295 11.09 13.74 -12.63
N HIS A 296 11.67 12.62 -12.19
CA HIS A 296 10.97 11.72 -11.26
C HIS A 296 10.75 12.39 -9.91
N TRP A 297 11.73 13.16 -9.42
CA TRP A 297 11.58 13.97 -8.20
C TRP A 297 10.49 15.03 -8.33
N LEU A 298 10.43 15.72 -9.47
CA LEU A 298 9.38 16.69 -9.76
C LEU A 298 8.00 16.02 -9.76
N GLY A 299 7.84 14.91 -10.49
CA GLY A 299 6.57 14.19 -10.57
C GLY A 299 6.12 13.61 -9.22
N THR A 300 7.06 13.07 -8.43
CA THR A 300 6.81 12.59 -7.08
C THR A 300 6.34 13.72 -6.16
N SER A 301 6.97 14.90 -6.27
CA SER A 301 6.58 16.09 -5.50
C SER A 301 5.16 16.55 -5.85
N PHE A 302 4.78 16.50 -7.13
CA PHE A 302 3.42 16.79 -7.58
C PHE A 302 2.40 15.79 -7.01
N VAL A 303 2.70 14.50 -7.04
CA VAL A 303 1.84 13.45 -6.44
C VAL A 303 1.65 13.70 -4.94
N PHE A 304 2.72 14.04 -4.22
CA PHE A 304 2.67 14.31 -2.79
C PHE A 304 1.83 15.55 -2.45
N ILE A 305 2.12 16.68 -3.11
CA ILE A 305 1.37 17.93 -2.92
C ILE A 305 -0.11 17.74 -3.29
N GLY A 306 -0.39 17.09 -4.42
CA GLY A 306 -1.75 16.81 -4.86
C GLY A 306 -2.49 15.91 -3.89
N THR A 307 -1.81 14.93 -3.29
CA THR A 307 -2.40 14.08 -2.24
C THR A 307 -2.76 14.90 -0.99
N LEU A 308 -1.85 15.74 -0.50
CA LEU A 308 -2.12 16.61 0.67
C LEU A 308 -3.29 17.56 0.41
N MET A 309 -3.35 18.15 -0.79
CA MET A 309 -4.44 19.04 -1.18
C MET A 309 -5.77 18.30 -1.30
N TYR A 310 -5.78 17.07 -1.85
CA TYR A 310 -7.00 16.25 -1.96
C TYR A 310 -7.60 15.93 -0.58
N THR A 311 -6.72 15.69 0.39
CA THR A 311 -7.09 15.40 1.77
C THR A 311 -7.54 16.64 2.56
N GLU A 312 -7.57 17.82 1.92
CA GLU A 312 -7.97 19.12 2.49
C GLU A 312 -7.21 19.47 3.78
N VAL A 313 -5.99 18.95 3.95
CA VAL A 313 -5.23 19.09 5.20
C VAL A 313 -5.00 20.55 5.55
N TRP A 314 -4.64 21.37 4.56
CA TRP A 314 -4.36 22.79 4.76
C TRP A 314 -5.60 23.62 5.12
N LYS A 315 -6.76 23.26 4.56
CA LYS A 315 -8.02 23.91 4.91
C LYS A 315 -8.39 23.63 6.36
N ASN A 316 -8.27 22.37 6.78
CA ASN A 316 -8.58 21.96 8.15
C ASN A 316 -7.58 22.52 9.18
N LEU A 317 -6.29 22.64 8.82
CA LEU A 317 -5.30 23.32 9.66
C LEU A 317 -5.60 24.82 9.82
N GLY A 318 -6.04 25.47 8.74
CA GLY A 318 -6.44 26.87 8.76
C GLY A 318 -7.68 27.12 9.63
N THR A 319 -8.69 26.25 9.55
CA THR A 319 -9.89 26.36 10.40
C THR A 319 -9.56 26.19 11.87
N THR A 320 -8.76 25.19 12.25
CA THR A 320 -8.35 24.98 13.65
C THR A 320 -7.57 26.17 14.20
N LYS A 321 -6.67 26.78 13.41
CA LYS A 321 -5.94 27.98 13.83
C LYS A 321 -6.88 29.17 14.05
N SER A 322 -7.91 29.32 13.20
CA SER A 322 -8.90 30.39 13.34
C SER A 322 -9.86 30.21 14.52
N GLU A 323 -10.16 28.95 14.89
CA GLU A 323 -10.97 28.62 16.07
C GLU A 323 -10.20 28.93 17.35
N LEU A 324 -8.93 28.51 17.45
CA LEU A 324 -8.06 28.83 18.59
C LEU A 324 -7.90 30.35 18.79
N GLN A 325 -7.72 31.12 17.71
CA GLN A 325 -7.63 32.57 17.78
C GLN A 325 -8.94 33.27 18.18
N LYS A 326 -10.10 32.61 18.03
CA LYS A 326 -11.39 33.16 18.49
C LYS A 326 -11.63 32.87 19.96
N ASP A 327 -11.18 31.74 20.47
CA ASP A 327 -11.26 31.41 21.89
C ASP A 327 -10.27 32.25 22.71
N ASP A 328 -9.03 32.45 22.24
CA ASP A 328 -8.04 33.35 22.88
C ASP A 328 -8.49 34.82 22.96
N LYS A 329 -9.48 35.24 22.15
CA LYS A 329 -10.04 36.61 22.18
C LYS A 329 -11.25 36.76 23.10
N LYS A 330 -11.75 35.67 23.68
CA LYS A 330 -12.90 35.68 24.59
C LYS A 330 -12.52 35.69 26.07
N ASP A 331 -11.25 35.46 26.39
CA ASP A 331 -10.66 35.61 27.73
C ASP A 331 -10.01 37.00 27.89
#